data_AF-A0A8F8SW92-F1
#
_entry.id   AF-A0A8F8SW92-F1
#
_cell.length_a   1.000
_cell.length_b   1.000
_cell.length_c   1.000
_cell.angle_alpha   90.00
_cell.angle_beta   90.00
_cell.angle_gamma   90.00
#
_symmetry.space_group_name_H-M   'P 1'
#
loop_
_entity.id
_entity.type
_entity.pdbx_description
1 polymer ?
#
loop_
_entity_poly.entity_id
_entity_poly.type
_entity_poly.pdbx_seq_one_letter_code
_entity_poly.pdbx_strand_id
1 'polypeptide(L)'
;MGIGWYSLLNLLETFKITTMTIAFQSSVFALIAISILLVIGVPVALASPNGWSSNKNILFSGVSLWIGLVLLVGILNSFIS
;
A
#
# COMPACT_ATOMS: atom_id res chain seq x y z
N MET A 1 0.22 10.65 44.20
CA MET A 1 1.35 9.93 43.57
C MET A 1 0.78 8.75 42.81
N GLY A 2 0.74 8.79 41.48
CA GLY A 2 0.17 7.68 40.71
C GLY A 2 -0.06 7.96 39.23
N ILE A 3 0.64 8.89 38.60
CA ILE A 3 0.35 9.33 37.20
C ILE A 3 1.47 8.91 36.22
N GLY A 4 2.67 8.59 36.74
CA GLY A 4 3.84 8.27 35.92
C GLY A 4 3.71 6.95 35.13
N TRP A 5 3.21 5.89 35.76
CA TRP A 5 3.12 4.57 35.12
C TRP A 5 2.03 4.50 34.04
N TYR A 6 0.87 5.13 34.26
CA TYR A 6 -0.20 5.20 33.24
C TYR A 6 0.21 6.04 32.04
N SER A 7 1.03 7.09 32.24
CA SER A 7 1.55 7.90 31.14
C SER A 7 2.55 7.12 30.26
N LEU A 8 3.36 6.24 30.85
CA LEU A 8 4.27 5.36 30.11
C LEU A 8 3.53 4.27 29.34
N LEU A 9 2.49 3.69 29.94
CA LEU A 9 1.62 2.72 29.26
C LEU A 9 0.85 3.37 28.09
N ASN A 10 0.30 4.57 28.30
CA ASN A 10 -0.35 5.35 27.23
C ASN A 10 0.62 5.76 26.12
N LEU A 11 1.88 6.06 26.45
CA LEU A 11 2.93 6.32 25.46
C LEU A 11 3.22 5.07 24.63
N LEU A 12 3.39 3.92 25.27
CA LEU A 12 3.62 2.65 24.58
C LEU A 12 2.44 2.27 23.68
N GLU A 13 1.21 2.44 24.15
CA GLU A 13 0.01 2.20 23.33
C GLU A 13 -0.08 3.19 22.16
N THR A 14 0.19 4.48 22.40
CA THR A 14 0.19 5.52 21.35
C THR A 14 1.25 5.23 20.29
N PHE A 15 2.45 4.80 20.67
CA PHE A 15 3.49 4.39 19.72
C PHE A 15 3.05 3.17 18.89
N LYS A 16 2.41 2.19 19.54
CA LYS A 16 1.89 1.00 18.86
C LYS A 16 0.80 1.35 17.84
N ILE A 17 -0.11 2.26 18.18
CA ILE A 17 -1.19 2.71 17.28
C ILE A 17 -0.64 3.58 16.13
N THR A 18 0.28 4.50 16.42
CA THR A 18 0.87 5.42 15.43
C THR A 18 1.66 4.66 14.37
N THR A 19 2.44 3.67 14.76
CA THR A 19 3.22 2.84 13.82
C THR A 19 2.33 2.02 12.88
N MET A 20 1.21 1.47 13.37
CA MET A 20 0.24 0.73 12.56
C MET A 20 -0.50 1.63 11.55
N THR A 21 -0.90 2.84 11.96
CA THR A 21 -1.54 3.80 11.06
C THR A 21 -0.58 4.33 9.99
N ILE A 22 0.70 4.55 10.32
CA ILE A 22 1.72 4.94 9.33
C ILE A 22 1.94 3.84 8.29
N ALA A 23 2.00 2.57 8.70
CA ALA A 23 2.15 1.44 7.78
C ALA A 23 0.95 1.28 6.83
N PHE A 24 -0.26 1.58 7.31
CA PHE A 24 -1.45 1.57 6.47
C PHE A 24 -1.50 2.74 5.50
N GLN A 25 -1.21 3.95 5.97
CA GLN A 25 -1.17 5.13 5.11
C GLN A 25 -0.11 4.99 4.01
N SER A 26 1.06 4.43 4.33
CA SER A 26 2.09 4.17 3.31
C SER A 26 1.67 3.11 2.29
N SER A 27 0.98 2.05 2.72
CA SER A 27 0.43 1.02 1.83
C SER A 27 -0.65 1.57 0.90
N VAL A 28 -1.54 2.43 1.41
CA VAL A 28 -2.56 3.13 0.61
C VAL A 28 -1.92 4.10 -0.38
N PHE A 29 -0.91 4.86 0.04
CA PHE A 29 -0.17 5.75 -0.86
C PHE A 29 0.52 4.98 -2.00
N ALA A 30 1.18 3.87 -1.69
CA ALA A 30 1.78 3.00 -2.69
C ALA A 30 0.73 2.45 -3.67
N LEU A 31 -0.42 2.00 -3.16
CA LEU A 31 -1.53 1.51 -3.98
C LEU A 31 -2.03 2.58 -4.96
N ILE A 32 -2.19 3.83 -4.50
CA ILE A 32 -2.61 4.96 -5.35
C ILE A 32 -1.55 5.23 -6.43
N ALA A 33 -0.27 5.28 -6.06
CA ALA A 33 0.81 5.51 -7.01
C ALA A 33 0.87 4.44 -8.10
N ILE A 34 0.76 3.16 -7.72
CA ILE A 34 0.75 2.03 -8.66
C ILE A 34 -0.51 2.05 -9.53
N SER A 35 -1.68 2.39 -8.98
CA SER A 35 -2.91 2.59 -9.76
C SER A 35 -2.70 3.63 -10.87
N ILE A 36 -2.17 4.82 -10.54
CA ILE A 36 -1.92 5.87 -11.53
C ILE A 36 -0.93 5.37 -12.60
N LEU A 37 0.12 4.67 -12.19
CA LEU A 37 1.11 4.08 -13.10
C LEU A 37 0.49 3.07 -14.05
N LEU A 38 -0.40 2.19 -13.57
CA LEU A 38 -1.09 1.20 -14.39
C LEU A 38 -2.14 1.84 -15.30
N VAL A 39 -2.89 2.83 -14.82
CA VAL A 39 -3.89 3.56 -15.62
C VAL A 39 -3.27 4.23 -16.83
N ILE A 40 -2.04 4.77 -16.69
CA ILE A 40 -1.31 5.37 -17.81
C ILE A 40 -0.52 4.30 -18.60
N GLY A 41 0.14 3.39 -17.89
CA GLY A 41 1.04 2.38 -18.45
C GLY A 41 0.33 1.34 -19.31
N VAL A 42 -0.88 0.92 -18.95
CA VAL A 42 -1.66 -0.06 -19.73
C VAL A 42 -2.01 0.49 -21.13
N PRO A 43 -2.67 1.66 -21.28
CA PRO A 43 -2.91 2.26 -22.58
C PRO A 43 -1.64 2.50 -23.40
N VAL A 44 -0.57 3.02 -22.78
CA VAL A 44 0.70 3.31 -23.47
C VAL A 44 1.36 2.03 -23.99
N ALA A 45 1.41 0.98 -23.17
CA ALA A 45 1.99 -0.30 -23.57
C ALA A 45 1.19 -1.02 -24.66
N LEU A 46 -0.13 -0.83 -24.68
CA LEU A 46 -1.01 -1.39 -25.72
C LEU A 46 -1.00 -0.58 -27.02
N ALA A 47 -0.77 0.73 -26.97
CA ALA A 47 -0.73 1.60 -28.14
C ALA A 47 0.59 1.55 -28.92
N SER A 48 1.68 1.07 -28.30
CA SER A 48 2.99 0.98 -28.96
C SER A 48 3.06 -0.19 -29.97
N PRO A 49 3.69 -0.01 -31.15
CA PRO A 49 3.92 -1.11 -32.10
C PRO A 49 4.70 -2.24 -31.44
N ASN A 50 4.22 -3.50 -31.53
CA ASN A 50 4.76 -4.65 -30.80
C ASN A 50 4.78 -4.51 -29.25
N GLY A 51 4.14 -3.48 -28.70
CA GLY A 51 4.17 -3.15 -27.28
C GLY A 51 3.64 -4.27 -26.38
N TRP A 52 2.65 -5.03 -26.85
CA TRP A 52 2.14 -6.19 -26.13
C TRP A 52 3.20 -7.29 -25.93
N SER A 53 4.00 -7.61 -26.94
CA SER A 53 4.98 -8.70 -26.82
C SER A 53 6.15 -8.33 -25.91
N SER A 54 6.54 -7.05 -25.92
CA SER A 54 7.68 -6.55 -25.14
C SER A 54 7.31 -6.20 -23.69
N ASN A 55 6.14 -5.58 -23.47
CA ASN A 55 5.75 -5.07 -22.15
C ASN A 55 4.84 -6.03 -21.35
N LYS A 56 4.49 -7.20 -21.91
CA LYS A 56 3.57 -8.16 -21.27
C LYS A 56 3.98 -8.48 -19.83
N ASN A 57 5.26 -8.80 -19.64
CA ASN A 57 5.76 -9.23 -18.34
C ASN A 57 5.73 -8.09 -17.32
N ILE A 58 6.02 -6.86 -17.76
CA ILE A 58 5.97 -5.65 -16.92
C ILE A 58 4.53 -5.35 -16.51
N LEU A 59 3.58 -5.41 -17.44
CA LEU A 59 2.16 -5.21 -17.15
C LEU A 59 1.62 -6.28 -16.20
N PHE A 60 1.94 -7.57 -16.44
CA PHE A 60 1.52 -8.65 -15.55
C PHE A 60 2.12 -8.52 -14.16
N SER A 61 3.41 -8.16 -14.05
CA SER A 61 4.06 -7.91 -12.76
C SER A 61 3.48 -6.68 -12.04
N GLY A 62 3.11 -5.63 -12.77
CA GLY A 62 2.49 -4.44 -12.20
C GLY A 62 1.08 -4.73 -11.67
N VAL A 63 0.27 -5.46 -12.43
CA VAL A 63 -1.08 -5.86 -12.03
C VAL A 63 -1.05 -6.86 -10.87
N SER A 64 -0.13 -7.84 -10.87
CA SER A 64 0.00 -8.77 -9.75
C SER A 64 0.42 -8.05 -8.46
N LEU A 65 1.35 -7.10 -8.56
CA LEU A 65 1.78 -6.27 -7.45
C LEU A 65 0.63 -5.37 -6.95
N TRP A 66 -0.16 -4.79 -7.86
CA TRP A 66 -1.36 -4.02 -7.51
C TRP A 66 -2.39 -4.85 -6.74
N ILE A 67 -2.71 -6.07 -7.21
CA ILE A 67 -3.61 -7.00 -6.51
C ILE A 67 -3.06 -7.36 -5.12
N GLY A 68 -1.76 -7.62 -5.02
CA GLY A 68 -1.08 -7.88 -3.74
C GLY A 68 -1.23 -6.72 -2.77
N LEU A 69 -1.07 -5.47 -3.24
CA LEU A 69 -1.27 -4.29 -2.41
C LEU A 69 -2.74 -4.11 -1.98
N VAL A 70 -3.72 -4.38 -2.84
CA VAL A 70 -5.15 -4.30 -2.47
C VAL A 70 -5.46 -5.25 -1.32
N LEU A 71 -4.98 -6.50 -1.40
CA LEU A 71 -5.14 -7.48 -0.34
C LEU A 71 -4.40 -7.06 0.94
N LEU A 72 -3.17 -6.58 0.81
CA LEU A 72 -2.38 -6.10 1.94
C LEU A 72 -3.08 -4.95 2.68
N VAL A 73 -3.61 -3.96 1.96
CA VAL A 73 -4.37 -2.85 2.54
C VAL A 73 -5.62 -3.36 3.25
N GLY A 74 -6.35 -4.33 2.68
CA GLY A 74 -7.50 -4.95 3.32
C GLY A 74 -7.16 -5.70 4.62
N ILE A 75 -6.02 -6.40 4.64
CA ILE A 75 -5.49 -7.07 5.84
C ILE A 75 -5.11 -6.04 6.90
N LEU A 76 -4.33 -5.02 6.53
CA LEU A 76 -3.91 -3.95 7.44
C LEU A 76 -5.11 -3.18 8.03
N ASN A 77 -6.17 -2.98 7.24
CA ASN A 77 -7.41 -2.36 7.71
C ASN A 77 -8.04 -3.14 8.89
N SER A 78 -7.98 -4.47 8.86
CA SER A 78 -8.52 -5.33 9.93
C SER A 78 -7.74 -5.25 11.25
N PHE A 79 -6.50 -4.73 11.24
CA PHE A 79 -5.68 -4.56 12.44
C PHE A 79 -5.79 -3.15 13.06
N ILE A 80 -6.37 -2.21 12.32
CA ILE A 80 -6.51 -0.80 12.72
C ILE A 80 -7.92 -0.48 13.19
N SER A 81 -8.93 -1.16 12.60
CA SER A 81 -10.34 -1.01 12.94
C SER A 81 -10.73 -1.63 14.27
#